data_AF-A0AAV1S0S2-F1
#
_entry.id   AF-A0AAV1S0S2-F1
#
_cell.length_a   1.000
_cell.length_b   1.000
_cell.length_c   1.000
_cell.angle_alpha   90.00
_cell.angle_beta   90.00
_cell.angle_gamma   90.00
#
_symmetry.space_group_name_H-M   'P 1'
#
loop_
_entity.id
_entity.type
_entity.pdbx_description
1 polymer ?
#
loop_
_entity_poly.entity_id
_entity_poly.type
_entity_poly.pdbx_seq_one_letter_code
_entity_poly.pdbx_strand_id
1 'polypeptide(L)'
;MREVVLGLSIASFFFYYRGRGRGGAVSSFMRKESDACRAFSERKTTEEEEEKQQSLEATLKWVHELREKSKTELLAQLKELKAELALLRVAKVTGGAPNKLSKIKVVRLSIAQVLTVISQKQKAALREAYKNKKFLPLDLRPKKTRAIRRRLTKHQASLKTEREKKREMYFPMRKYAIKVGKVAVTIAAMQTTR
;
A
#
# COMPACT_ATOMS: atom_id res chain seq x y z
N MET A 1 13.83 33.04 7.40
CA MET A 1 14.14 33.66 8.70
C MET A 1 12.91 34.38 9.24
N ARG A 2 11.87 33.64 9.64
CA ARG A 2 10.68 34.17 10.33
C ARG A 2 9.92 33.01 11.00
N GLU A 3 10.63 32.28 11.86
CA GLU A 3 10.03 31.32 12.80
C GLU A 3 10.92 31.22 14.04
N VAL A 4 11.15 32.34 14.75
CA VAL A 4 11.77 32.30 16.10
C VAL A 4 11.29 33.48 16.94
N VAL A 5 9.98 33.74 17.05
CA VAL A 5 9.44 34.56 18.15
C VAL A 5 8.00 34.14 18.33
N LEU A 6 7.71 33.37 19.40
CA LEU A 6 6.41 33.12 20.06
C LEU A 6 6.43 31.83 20.91
N GLY A 7 7.63 31.33 21.27
CA GLY A 7 7.81 30.14 22.14
C GLY A 7 8.19 30.46 23.59
N LEU A 8 8.03 31.70 24.04
CA LEU A 8 8.47 32.15 25.37
C LEU A 8 7.47 33.17 25.94
N SER A 9 6.31 32.70 26.41
CA SER A 9 5.55 33.35 27.51
C SER A 9 4.25 32.60 27.82
N ILE A 10 4.32 31.30 28.10
CA ILE A 10 3.22 30.58 28.78
C ILE A 10 3.68 30.05 30.14
N ALA A 11 4.98 29.73 30.29
CA ALA A 11 5.53 29.26 31.56
C ALA A 11 5.72 30.34 32.63
N SER A 12 5.85 31.62 32.27
CA SER A 12 6.02 32.71 33.25
C SER A 12 4.72 33.27 33.83
N PHE A 13 3.55 32.87 33.29
CA PHE A 13 2.26 33.30 33.85
C PHE A 13 1.74 32.36 34.95
N PHE A 14 2.37 31.20 35.16
CA PHE A 14 1.93 30.21 36.15
C PHE A 14 2.47 30.46 37.57
N PHE A 15 3.41 31.39 37.74
CA PHE A 15 4.02 31.66 39.05
C PHE A 15 3.43 32.87 39.79
N TYR A 16 2.56 33.68 39.17
CA TYR A 16 2.04 34.91 39.81
C TYR A 16 0.59 34.82 40.33
N TYR A 17 -0.06 33.65 40.29
CA TYR A 17 -1.41 33.48 40.87
C TYR A 17 -1.50 32.28 41.82
N ARG A 18 -0.67 32.29 42.86
CA ARG A 18 -0.88 31.48 44.06
C ARG A 18 -1.17 32.40 45.24
N GLY A 19 -2.42 32.88 45.34
CA GLY A 19 -2.85 33.62 46.53
C GLY A 19 -4.16 34.41 46.46
N ARG A 20 -5.32 33.73 46.33
CA ARG A 20 -6.58 34.00 47.08
C ARG A 20 -7.76 33.31 46.41
N GLY A 21 -8.61 32.71 47.24
CA GLY A 21 -9.75 31.90 46.83
C GLY A 21 -10.80 32.64 46.00
N ARG A 22 -11.22 31.99 44.92
CA ARG A 22 -12.60 31.83 44.44
C ARG A 22 -12.55 30.78 43.32
N GLY A 23 -12.91 29.54 43.67
CA GLY A 23 -13.04 28.46 42.71
C GLY A 23 -14.16 28.76 41.71
N GLY A 24 -13.91 28.46 40.43
CA GLY A 24 -14.95 28.42 39.39
C GLY A 24 -14.53 28.99 38.03
N ALA A 25 -13.88 30.15 37.98
CA ALA A 25 -13.73 30.89 36.73
C ALA A 25 -12.36 30.74 36.03
N VAL A 26 -11.27 30.45 36.76
CA VAL A 26 -9.91 30.42 36.18
C VAL A 26 -9.62 29.09 35.46
N SER A 27 -10.29 28.01 35.86
CA SER A 27 -10.13 26.68 35.25
C SER A 27 -10.88 26.50 33.93
N SER A 28 -11.89 27.34 33.67
CA SER A 28 -12.68 27.31 32.43
C SER A 28 -12.04 28.16 31.33
N PHE A 29 -11.35 29.24 31.68
CA PHE A 29 -10.60 30.07 30.73
C PHE A 29 -9.35 29.36 30.18
N MET A 30 -8.54 28.76 31.06
CA MET A 30 -7.36 27.96 30.66
C MET A 30 -7.72 26.66 29.91
N ARG A 31 -8.89 26.07 30.18
CA ARG A 31 -9.42 24.95 29.36
C ARG A 31 -9.87 25.41 27.98
N LYS A 32 -10.54 26.56 27.88
CA LYS A 32 -10.94 27.14 26.58
C LYS A 32 -9.76 27.51 25.68
N GLU A 33 -8.64 28.00 26.22
CA GLU A 33 -7.42 28.26 25.43
C GLU A 33 -6.70 26.97 25.00
N SER A 34 -6.68 25.95 25.87
CA SER A 34 -6.11 24.64 25.56
C SER A 34 -6.94 23.86 24.53
N ASP A 35 -8.28 23.95 24.63
CA ASP A 35 -9.22 23.38 23.67
C ASP A 35 -9.21 24.14 22.34
N ALA A 36 -8.99 25.46 22.35
CA ALA A 36 -8.78 26.25 21.13
C ALA A 36 -7.45 25.93 20.43
N CYS A 37 -6.37 25.73 21.19
CA CYS A 37 -5.09 25.26 20.63
C CYS A 37 -5.17 23.84 20.09
N ARG A 38 -5.86 22.92 20.79
CA ARG A 38 -6.09 21.55 20.31
C ARG A 38 -6.95 21.55 19.06
N ALA A 39 -8.06 22.30 19.04
CA ALA A 39 -8.92 22.44 17.86
C ALA A 39 -8.24 23.13 16.67
N PHE A 40 -7.29 24.04 16.91
CA PHE A 40 -6.44 24.63 15.87
C PHE A 40 -5.41 23.64 15.33
N SER A 41 -4.81 22.81 16.20
CA SER A 41 -3.88 21.75 15.79
C SER A 41 -4.58 20.63 15.03
N GLU A 42 -5.79 20.25 15.44
CA GLU A 42 -6.61 19.22 14.79
C GLU A 42 -7.11 19.71 13.42
N ARG A 43 -7.52 20.99 13.29
CA ARG A 43 -7.85 21.59 11.99
C ARG A 43 -6.66 21.64 11.03
N LYS A 44 -5.47 21.96 11.52
CA LYS A 44 -4.25 21.89 10.71
C LYS A 44 -3.98 20.49 10.17
N THR A 45 -4.17 19.45 10.99
CA THR A 45 -3.98 18.06 10.55
C THR A 45 -5.03 17.62 9.54
N THR A 46 -6.29 18.05 9.66
CA THR A 46 -7.34 17.72 8.70
C THR A 46 -7.18 18.47 7.37
N GLU A 47 -6.81 19.75 7.39
CA GLU A 47 -6.53 20.54 6.19
C GLU A 47 -5.32 19.98 5.42
N GLU A 48 -4.25 19.60 6.12
CA GLU A 48 -3.09 18.93 5.50
C GLU A 48 -3.43 17.53 4.95
N GLU A 49 -4.39 16.81 5.51
CA GLU A 49 -4.87 15.53 4.97
C GLU A 49 -5.80 15.71 3.78
N GLU A 50 -6.66 16.73 3.80
CA GLU A 50 -7.52 17.10 2.67
C GLU A 50 -6.71 17.60 1.47
N GLU A 51 -5.66 18.40 1.67
CA GLU A 51 -4.73 18.80 0.61
C GLU A 51 -3.97 17.60 0.03
N LYS A 52 -3.57 16.64 0.89
CA LYS A 52 -2.95 15.38 0.44
C LYS A 52 -3.94 14.54 -0.38
N GLN A 53 -5.18 14.42 0.07
CA GLN A 53 -6.26 13.72 -0.65
C GLN A 53 -6.56 14.39 -1.99
N GLN A 54 -6.73 15.71 -2.02
CA GLN A 54 -6.94 16.49 -3.25
C GLN A 54 -5.75 16.37 -4.21
N SER A 55 -4.52 16.34 -3.69
CA SER A 55 -3.31 16.11 -4.51
C SER A 55 -3.27 14.70 -5.11
N LEU A 56 -3.68 13.68 -4.34
CA LEU A 56 -3.77 12.30 -4.81
C LEU A 56 -4.86 12.16 -5.88
N GLU A 57 -6.04 12.71 -5.64
CA GLU A 57 -7.15 12.72 -6.60
C GLU A 57 -6.79 13.44 -7.89
N ALA A 58 -6.11 14.59 -7.82
CA ALA A 58 -5.61 15.30 -9.00
C ALA A 58 -4.62 14.43 -9.81
N THR A 59 -3.72 13.71 -9.13
CA THR A 59 -2.78 12.81 -9.82
C THR A 59 -3.45 11.58 -10.42
N LEU A 60 -4.46 11.02 -9.74
CA LEU A 60 -5.22 9.85 -10.22
C LEU A 60 -6.11 10.22 -11.42
N LYS A 61 -6.77 11.37 -11.37
CA LYS A 61 -7.57 11.93 -12.46
C LYS A 61 -6.73 12.12 -13.72
N TRP A 62 -5.52 12.68 -13.59
CA TRP A 62 -4.61 12.88 -14.71
C TRP A 62 -4.18 11.57 -15.40
N VAL A 63 -3.93 10.51 -14.64
CA VAL A 63 -3.54 9.20 -15.21
C VAL A 63 -4.70 8.56 -15.98
N HIS A 64 -5.95 8.75 -15.55
CA HIS A 64 -7.12 8.27 -16.26
C HIS A 64 -7.22 8.89 -17.65
N GLU A 65 -7.11 10.22 -17.73
CA GLU A 65 -7.14 10.97 -19.00
C GLU A 65 -6.04 10.53 -19.98
N LEU A 66 -4.84 10.21 -19.48
CA LEU A 66 -3.74 9.70 -20.33
C LEU A 66 -4.02 8.31 -20.92
N ARG A 67 -4.87 7.50 -20.29
CA ARG A 67 -5.22 6.16 -20.81
C ARG A 67 -6.17 6.21 -21.99
N GLU A 68 -7.01 7.22 -22.08
CA GLU A 68 -7.96 7.39 -23.18
C GLU A 68 -7.27 7.87 -24.47
N LYS A 69 -6.19 8.64 -24.34
CA LYS A 69 -5.43 9.20 -25.47
C LYS A 69 -4.76 8.17 -26.37
N SER A 70 -4.58 8.53 -27.64
CA SER A 70 -3.92 7.66 -28.63
C SER A 70 -2.40 7.58 -28.43
N LYS A 71 -1.75 6.56 -29.02
CA LYS A 71 -0.30 6.36 -28.87
C LYS A 71 0.51 7.52 -29.47
N THR A 72 0.03 8.09 -30.59
CA THR A 72 0.68 9.21 -31.29
C THR A 72 0.61 10.48 -30.45
N GLU A 73 -0.53 10.78 -29.84
CA GLU A 73 -0.70 11.89 -28.91
C GLU A 73 0.23 11.78 -27.71
N LEU A 74 0.30 10.61 -27.08
CA LEU A 74 1.20 10.39 -25.93
C LEU A 74 2.68 10.61 -26.29
N LEU A 75 3.08 10.27 -27.52
CA LEU A 75 4.44 10.52 -28.00
C LEU A 75 4.70 12.01 -28.29
N ALA A 76 3.69 12.75 -28.76
CA ALA A 76 3.78 14.20 -28.94
C ALA A 76 3.93 14.90 -27.57
N GLN A 77 3.04 14.59 -26.62
CA GLN A 77 3.10 15.12 -25.25
C GLN A 77 4.45 14.80 -24.57
N LEU A 78 4.99 13.60 -24.79
CA LEU A 78 6.30 13.22 -24.26
C LEU A 78 7.44 14.10 -24.81
N LYS A 79 7.38 14.49 -26.08
CA LYS A 79 8.40 15.38 -26.69
C LYS A 79 8.33 16.78 -26.11
N GLU A 80 7.13 17.33 -25.96
CA GLU A 80 6.88 18.64 -25.37
C GLU A 80 7.39 18.72 -23.93
N LEU A 81 7.01 17.75 -23.08
CA LEU A 81 7.46 17.69 -21.68
C LEU A 81 8.98 17.55 -21.54
N LYS A 82 9.63 16.82 -22.47
CA LYS A 82 11.10 16.71 -22.50
C LYS A 82 11.77 18.03 -22.88
N ALA A 83 11.21 18.77 -23.83
CA ALA A 83 11.70 20.09 -24.20
C ALA A 83 11.55 21.08 -23.04
N GLU A 84 10.39 21.07 -22.37
CA GLU A 84 10.17 21.89 -21.15
C GLU A 84 11.17 21.53 -20.05
N LEU A 85 11.40 20.23 -19.79
CA LEU A 85 12.38 19.80 -18.81
C LEU A 85 13.79 20.28 -19.15
N ALA A 86 14.20 20.26 -20.42
CA ALA A 86 15.50 20.75 -20.85
C ALA A 86 15.66 22.25 -20.55
N LEU A 87 14.64 23.06 -20.86
CA LEU A 87 14.61 24.49 -20.54
C LEU A 87 14.70 24.75 -19.03
N LEU A 88 13.95 23.99 -18.23
CA LEU A 88 13.98 24.13 -16.76
C LEU A 88 15.33 23.73 -16.15
N ARG A 89 16.05 22.78 -16.77
CA ARG A 89 17.41 22.41 -16.34
C ARG A 89 18.43 23.51 -16.61
N VAL A 90 18.34 24.20 -17.76
CA VAL A 90 19.18 25.38 -18.03
C VAL A 90 18.88 26.47 -17.02
N ALA A 91 17.59 26.77 -16.78
CA ALA A 91 17.17 27.77 -15.81
C ALA A 91 17.64 27.45 -14.37
N LYS A 92 17.76 26.15 -14.02
CA LYS A 92 18.33 25.74 -12.73
C LYS A 92 19.79 26.11 -12.57
N VAL A 93 20.59 26.00 -13.63
CA VAL A 93 22.03 26.33 -13.63
C VAL A 93 22.22 27.84 -13.57
N THR A 94 21.40 28.62 -14.26
CA THR A 94 21.49 30.09 -14.29
C THR A 94 20.85 30.78 -13.07
N GLY A 95 20.53 30.05 -12.00
CA GLY A 95 19.94 30.64 -10.78
C GLY A 95 18.52 31.19 -10.98
N GLY A 96 17.69 30.55 -11.82
CA GLY A 96 16.35 31.02 -12.13
C GLY A 96 15.37 31.05 -10.95
N ALA A 97 14.25 31.77 -11.15
CA ALA A 97 13.20 31.97 -10.14
C ALA A 97 12.70 30.67 -9.48
N PRO A 98 12.39 30.68 -8.17
CA PRO A 98 12.02 29.48 -7.41
C PRO A 98 10.79 28.75 -7.99
N ASN A 99 9.82 29.49 -8.54
CA ASN A 99 8.63 28.91 -9.17
C ASN A 99 8.98 28.03 -10.37
N LYS A 100 10.04 28.34 -11.12
CA LYS A 100 10.52 27.50 -12.25
C LYS A 100 11.21 26.24 -11.71
N LEU A 101 11.89 26.32 -10.57
CA LEU A 101 12.59 25.19 -9.96
C LEU A 101 11.61 24.16 -9.39
N SER A 102 10.53 24.62 -8.75
CA SER A 102 9.48 23.73 -8.21
C SER A 102 8.80 22.89 -9.30
N LYS A 103 8.68 23.43 -10.52
CA LYS A 103 8.10 22.71 -11.68
C LYS A 103 8.93 21.52 -12.15
N ILE A 104 10.24 21.48 -11.87
CA ILE A 104 11.13 20.39 -12.32
C ILE A 104 10.63 19.03 -11.80
N LYS A 105 10.24 18.96 -10.53
CA LYS A 105 9.74 17.70 -9.93
C LYS A 105 8.45 17.26 -10.61
N VAL A 106 7.53 18.19 -10.83
CA VAL A 106 6.22 17.94 -11.46
C VAL A 106 6.42 17.41 -12.88
N VAL A 107 7.18 18.11 -13.72
CA VAL A 107 7.43 17.71 -15.12
C VAL A 107 8.11 16.34 -15.19
N ARG A 108 9.05 16.02 -14.29
CA ARG A 108 9.67 14.68 -14.23
C ARG A 108 8.66 13.58 -13.91
N LEU A 109 7.75 13.83 -12.98
CA LEU A 109 6.68 12.90 -12.64
C LEU A 109 5.71 12.72 -13.81
N SER A 110 5.32 13.80 -14.49
CA SER A 110 4.46 13.75 -15.69
C SER A 110 5.09 12.92 -16.82
N ILE A 111 6.40 13.09 -17.08
CA ILE A 111 7.13 12.26 -18.05
C ILE A 111 7.09 10.78 -17.66
N ALA A 112 7.34 10.47 -16.38
CA ALA A 112 7.31 9.11 -15.88
C ALA A 112 5.92 8.47 -16.02
N GLN A 113 4.85 9.22 -15.76
CA GLN A 113 3.46 8.78 -15.92
C GLN A 113 3.14 8.46 -17.39
N VAL A 114 3.48 9.35 -18.33
CA VAL A 114 3.27 9.12 -19.78
C VAL A 114 4.01 7.87 -20.25
N LEU A 115 5.29 7.72 -19.89
CA LEU A 115 6.08 6.53 -20.22
C LEU A 115 5.50 5.25 -19.62
N THR A 116 4.96 5.34 -18.41
CA THR A 116 4.30 4.22 -17.73
C THR A 116 3.05 3.78 -18.49
N VAL A 117 2.20 4.71 -18.91
CA VAL A 117 0.99 4.40 -19.70
C VAL A 117 1.35 3.77 -21.05
N ILE A 118 2.34 4.32 -21.76
CA ILE A 118 2.83 3.74 -23.03
C ILE A 118 3.31 2.29 -22.81
N SER A 119 4.11 2.07 -21.77
CA SER A 119 4.63 0.75 -21.43
C SER A 119 3.52 -0.24 -21.02
N GLN A 120 2.50 0.23 -20.30
CA GLN A 120 1.33 -0.56 -19.93
C GLN A 120 0.53 -0.98 -21.18
N LYS A 121 0.21 -0.05 -22.08
CA LYS A 121 -0.50 -0.33 -23.34
C LYS A 121 0.28 -1.31 -24.22
N GLN A 122 1.59 -1.11 -24.36
CA GLN A 122 2.46 -2.02 -25.10
C GLN A 122 2.46 -3.43 -24.50
N LYS A 123 2.59 -3.55 -23.18
CA LYS A 123 2.54 -4.86 -22.50
C LYS A 123 1.17 -5.52 -22.62
N ALA A 124 0.07 -4.76 -22.57
CA ALA A 124 -1.28 -5.29 -22.75
C ALA A 124 -1.46 -5.88 -24.15
N ALA A 125 -1.10 -5.13 -25.20
CA ALA A 125 -1.15 -5.61 -26.59
C ALA A 125 -0.27 -6.86 -26.80
N LEU A 126 0.92 -6.90 -26.19
CA LEU A 126 1.78 -8.09 -26.24
C LEU A 126 1.16 -9.28 -25.50
N ARG A 127 0.51 -9.09 -24.35
CA ARG A 127 -0.17 -10.19 -23.65
C ARG A 127 -1.31 -10.77 -24.48
N GLU A 128 -2.06 -9.93 -25.17
CA GLU A 128 -3.13 -10.36 -26.09
C GLU A 128 -2.55 -11.17 -27.26
N ALA A 129 -1.51 -10.66 -27.91
CA ALA A 129 -0.84 -11.31 -29.03
C ALA A 129 -0.20 -12.67 -28.69
N TYR A 130 0.11 -12.94 -27.41
CA TYR A 130 0.76 -14.16 -26.94
C TYR A 130 -0.12 -15.03 -26.01
N LYS A 131 -1.39 -14.68 -25.77
CA LYS A 131 -2.26 -15.32 -24.75
C LYS A 131 -2.34 -16.84 -24.84
N ASN A 132 -2.38 -17.39 -26.06
CA ASN A 132 -2.56 -18.82 -26.33
C ASN A 132 -1.30 -19.50 -26.89
N LYS A 133 -0.17 -18.78 -26.96
CA LYS A 133 1.07 -19.33 -27.48
C LYS A 133 1.79 -20.10 -26.39
N LYS A 134 2.24 -21.32 -26.70
CA LYS A 134 2.99 -22.18 -25.75
C LYS A 134 4.24 -21.50 -25.21
N PHE A 135 4.96 -20.75 -26.05
CA PHE A 135 6.22 -20.10 -25.68
C PHE A 135 6.02 -18.60 -25.51
N LEU A 136 6.03 -18.16 -24.24
CA LEU A 136 6.01 -16.76 -23.88
C LEU A 136 7.43 -16.18 -23.75
N PRO A 137 7.64 -14.91 -24.17
CA PRO A 137 8.83 -14.13 -23.84
C PRO A 137 9.08 -14.08 -22.33
N LEU A 138 10.35 -14.00 -21.90
CA LEU A 138 10.74 -14.04 -20.49
C LEU A 138 10.10 -12.93 -19.64
N ASP A 139 9.82 -11.77 -20.23
CA ASP A 139 9.23 -10.62 -19.54
C ASP A 139 7.74 -10.80 -19.23
N LEU A 140 7.02 -11.55 -20.07
CA LEU A 140 5.59 -11.83 -19.89
C LEU A 140 5.33 -13.05 -19.00
N ARG A 141 6.37 -13.85 -18.71
CA ARG A 141 6.24 -15.00 -17.82
C ARG A 141 5.90 -14.54 -16.40
N PRO A 142 5.06 -15.29 -15.67
CA PRO A 142 4.78 -15.00 -14.28
C PRO A 142 6.08 -15.05 -13.45
N LYS A 143 6.34 -13.99 -12.69
CA LYS A 143 7.51 -13.91 -11.81
C LYS A 143 7.24 -14.74 -10.55
N LYS A 144 7.80 -15.95 -10.51
CA LYS A 144 7.78 -16.88 -9.37
C LYS A 144 9.22 -17.29 -9.06
N THR A 145 9.45 -17.84 -7.87
CA THR A 145 10.78 -18.37 -7.51
C THR A 145 11.19 -19.53 -8.42
N ARG A 146 12.50 -19.73 -8.56
CA ARG A 146 13.08 -20.80 -9.40
C ARG A 146 12.55 -22.18 -9.00
N ALA A 147 12.46 -22.45 -7.69
CA ALA A 147 11.94 -23.71 -7.16
C ALA A 147 10.49 -23.95 -7.60
N ILE A 148 9.61 -22.92 -7.50
CA ILE A 148 8.21 -23.01 -7.92
C ILE A 148 8.07 -23.22 -9.44
N ARG A 149 9.02 -22.71 -10.24
CA ARG A 149 9.03 -22.95 -11.69
C ARG A 149 9.46 -24.36 -12.08
N ARG A 150 10.28 -25.03 -11.25
CA ARG A 150 10.84 -26.35 -11.52
C ARG A 150 10.05 -27.51 -10.92
N ARG A 151 9.20 -27.25 -9.90
CA ARG A 151 8.34 -28.28 -9.32
C ARG A 151 7.34 -28.84 -10.35
N LEU A 152 6.86 -30.04 -10.09
CA LEU A 152 5.81 -30.67 -10.89
C LEU A 152 4.52 -29.83 -10.93
N THR A 153 3.80 -29.92 -12.04
CA THR A 153 2.45 -29.34 -12.15
C THR A 153 1.49 -30.09 -11.24
N LYS A 154 0.41 -29.43 -10.80
CA LYS A 154 -0.61 -30.05 -9.94
C LYS A 154 -1.18 -31.33 -10.57
N HIS A 155 -1.44 -31.29 -11.88
CA HIS A 155 -1.90 -32.44 -12.64
C HIS A 155 -0.89 -33.59 -12.58
N GLN A 156 0.38 -33.32 -12.87
CA GLN A 156 1.43 -34.35 -12.79
C GLN A 156 1.55 -34.95 -11.39
N ALA A 157 1.47 -34.11 -10.34
CA ALA A 157 1.53 -34.58 -8.96
C ALA A 157 0.29 -35.39 -8.55
N SER A 158 -0.87 -35.15 -9.17
CA SER A 158 -2.11 -35.90 -8.90
C SER A 158 -2.29 -37.14 -9.76
N LEU A 159 -1.38 -37.42 -10.70
CA LEU A 159 -1.46 -38.62 -11.53
C LEU A 159 -1.25 -39.85 -10.65
N LYS A 160 -2.32 -40.64 -10.51
CA LYS A 160 -2.32 -41.92 -9.80
C LYS A 160 -2.37 -43.07 -10.81
N THR A 161 -1.75 -44.18 -10.46
CA THR A 161 -1.85 -45.41 -11.25
C THR A 161 -3.28 -45.95 -11.24
N GLU A 162 -3.67 -46.72 -12.25
CA GLU A 162 -5.02 -47.31 -12.29
C GLU A 162 -5.31 -48.21 -11.08
N ARG A 163 -4.27 -48.93 -10.62
CA ARG A 163 -4.33 -49.76 -9.42
C ARG A 163 -4.65 -48.94 -8.17
N GLU A 164 -3.98 -47.81 -8.00
CA GLU A 164 -4.20 -46.91 -6.88
C GLU A 164 -5.58 -46.23 -6.93
N LYS A 165 -6.02 -45.80 -8.13
CA LYS A 165 -7.38 -45.28 -8.33
C LYS A 165 -8.45 -46.30 -7.92
N LYS A 166 -8.33 -47.55 -8.35
CA LYS A 166 -9.24 -48.64 -7.94
C LYS A 166 -9.24 -48.84 -6.43
N ARG A 167 -8.07 -48.86 -5.79
CA ARG A 167 -7.94 -48.99 -4.34
C ARG A 167 -8.66 -47.86 -3.59
N GLU A 168 -8.47 -46.62 -4.01
CA GLU A 168 -9.11 -45.45 -3.38
C GLU A 168 -10.63 -45.42 -3.58
N MET A 169 -11.12 -45.83 -4.76
CA MET A 169 -12.56 -45.94 -5.02
C MET A 169 -13.22 -46.99 -4.13
N TYR A 170 -12.60 -48.15 -3.98
CA TYR A 170 -13.16 -49.24 -3.19
C TYR A 170 -13.04 -49.01 -1.68
N PHE A 171 -11.94 -48.44 -1.21
CA PHE A 171 -11.64 -48.27 0.21
C PHE A 171 -11.30 -46.82 0.56
N PRO A 172 -12.28 -45.88 0.50
CA PRO A 172 -12.06 -44.53 0.98
C PRO A 172 -11.89 -44.51 2.50
N MET A 173 -11.03 -43.64 3.04
CA MET A 173 -10.96 -43.43 4.48
C MET A 173 -12.28 -42.85 4.98
N ARG A 174 -13.04 -43.66 5.72
CA ARG A 174 -14.31 -43.27 6.33
C ARG A 174 -14.08 -42.76 7.75
N LYS A 175 -14.77 -41.70 8.14
CA LYS A 175 -14.78 -41.23 9.53
C LYS A 175 -15.75 -42.11 10.32
N TYR A 176 -15.29 -42.66 11.45
CA TYR A 176 -16.12 -43.42 12.39
C TYR A 176 -15.82 -42.99 13.82
N ALA A 177 -16.80 -43.18 14.70
CA ALA A 177 -16.66 -42.97 16.13
C ALA A 177 -16.99 -44.28 16.85
N ILE A 178 -16.14 -44.67 17.79
CA ILE A 178 -16.37 -45.86 18.62
C ILE A 178 -17.10 -45.40 19.88
N LYS A 179 -18.26 -45.98 20.15
CA LYS A 179 -18.96 -45.78 21.41
C LYS A 179 -18.20 -46.55 22.50
N VAL A 180 -17.57 -45.86 23.43
CA VAL A 180 -16.95 -46.49 24.60
C VAL A 180 -18.08 -46.98 25.50
N GLY A 181 -18.26 -48.30 25.58
CA GLY A 181 -19.14 -48.90 26.59
C GLY A 181 -18.47 -48.86 27.95
N LYS A 182 -19.22 -48.52 29.01
CA LYS A 182 -18.78 -48.69 30.40
C LYS A 182 -18.62 -50.19 30.70
N VAL A 183 -17.48 -50.79 30.38
CA VAL A 183 -17.15 -52.13 30.85
C VAL A 183 -16.42 -51.97 32.17
N ALA A 184 -17.07 -52.36 33.27
CA ALA A 184 -16.41 -52.54 34.55
C ALA A 184 -15.45 -53.73 34.42
N VAL A 185 -14.21 -53.47 34.01
CA VAL A 185 -13.15 -54.47 34.11
C VAL A 185 -12.75 -54.49 35.58
N THR A 186 -13.38 -55.37 36.36
CA THR A 186 -12.82 -55.86 37.62
C THR A 186 -11.55 -56.61 37.27
N ILE A 187 -10.41 -55.90 37.28
CA ILE A 187 -9.10 -56.52 37.27
C ILE A 187 -9.04 -57.30 38.59
N ALA A 188 -9.35 -58.59 38.53
CA ALA A 188 -9.06 -59.53 39.60
C ALA A 188 -7.54 -59.48 39.82
N ALA A 189 -7.14 -58.80 40.89
CA ALA A 189 -5.80 -58.91 41.44
C ALA A 189 -5.64 -60.36 41.93
N MET A 190 -5.27 -61.24 41.02
CA MET A 190 -4.87 -62.60 41.35
C MET A 190 -3.54 -62.48 42.08
N GLN A 191 -3.65 -62.64 43.39
CA GLN A 191 -2.56 -62.69 44.35
C GLN A 191 -1.50 -63.69 43.87
N THR A 192 -0.32 -63.20 43.50
CA THR A 192 0.89 -64.01 43.49
C THR A 192 1.33 -64.18 44.94
N THR A 193 0.93 -65.29 45.54
CA THR A 193 1.47 -65.77 46.82
C THR A 193 2.96 -66.11 46.66
N ARG A 194 3.73 -65.71 47.68
CA ARG A 194 5.11 -66.11 47.95
C ARG A 194 5.23 -67.60 48.22
#